data_AF-D3Z0Z6-F1
#
_entry.id   AF-D3Z0Z6-F1
#
_cell.length_a   1.000
_cell.length_b   1.000
_cell.length_c   1.000
_cell.angle_alpha   90.00
_cell.angle_beta   90.00
_cell.angle_gamma   90.00
#
_symmetry.space_group_name_H-M   'P 1'
#
loop_
_entity.id
_entity.type
_entity.pdbx_description
1 polymer ?
#
loop_
_entity_poly.entity_id
_entity_poly.type
_entity_poly.pdbx_seq_one_letter_code
_entity_poly.pdbx_strand_id
1 'polypeptide(L)' 'MEHFDASLSTYFKAFLGPRDTRVKGWFLLDNYIPTFVCSVIYLLIVWLGPKYMKNRQPFSCRGILQLYNLG' A
#
# COMPACT_ATOMS: atom_id res chain seq x y z
N MET A 1 -3.96 8.28 18.55
CA MET A 1 -3.30 7.92 17.26
C MET A 1 -2.11 8.81 16.96
N GLU A 2 -2.16 10.12 17.23
CA GLU A 2 -1.06 11.07 16.94
C GLU A 2 0.28 10.72 17.61
N HIS A 3 0.25 10.20 18.85
CA HIS A 3 1.48 9.81 19.56
C HIS A 3 2.21 8.61 18.94
N PHE A 4 1.46 7.65 18.40
CA PHE A 4 2.00 6.46 17.73
C PHE A 4 2.59 6.84 16.37
N ASP A 5 1.88 7.74 15.68
CA ASP A 5 2.27 8.30 14.40
C ASP A 5 3.55 9.15 14.51
N ALA A 6 3.67 9.98 15.55
CA ALA A 6 4.87 10.76 15.86
C ALA A 6 6.10 9.88 16.16
N SER A 7 5.90 8.76 16.88
CA SER A 7 6.99 7.82 17.19
C SER A 7 7.50 7.13 15.93
N LEU A 8 6.62 6.52 15.13
CA LEU A 8 7.01 5.82 13.91
C LEU A 8 7.55 6.75 12.83
N SER A 9 6.98 7.95 12.67
CA SER A 9 7.50 8.94 11.73
C SER A 9 8.94 9.35 12.07
N THR A 10 9.34 9.33 13.35
CA THR A 10 10.72 9.60 13.76
C THR A 10 11.66 8.50 13.28
N TYR A 11 11.29 7.22 13.43
CA TYR A 11 12.07 6.10 12.89
C TYR A 11 12.15 6.12 11.36
N PHE A 12 11.01 6.34 10.69
CA PHE A 12 10.98 6.45 9.23
C PHE A 12 11.82 7.63 8.73
N LYS A 13 11.79 8.77 9.41
CA LYS A 13 12.62 9.94 9.06
C LYS A 13 14.11 9.65 9.26
N ALA A 14 14.48 8.89 10.29
CA ALA A 14 15.87 8.47 10.49
C ALA A 14 16.34 7.50 9.39
N PHE A 15 15.45 6.63 8.90
CA PHE A 15 15.76 5.63 7.88
C PHE A 15 15.70 6.15 6.42
N LEU A 16 14.66 6.92 6.10
CA LEU A 16 14.36 7.40 4.74
C LEU A 16 14.84 8.84 4.49
N GLY A 17 15.29 9.54 5.54
CA GLY A 17 15.77 10.92 5.45
C GLY A 17 14.66 11.99 5.48
N PRO A 18 15.03 13.25 5.20
CA PRO A 18 14.10 14.37 5.23
C PRO A 18 13.06 14.27 4.10
N ARG A 19 11.84 14.69 4.39
CA ARG A 19 10.74 14.70 3.41
C ARG A 19 10.80 15.93 2.52
N ASP A 20 10.46 15.73 1.25
CA ASP A 20 10.23 16.82 0.31
C ASP A 20 8.97 17.60 0.72
N THR A 21 9.11 18.91 0.94
CA THR A 21 8.02 19.78 1.36
C THR A 21 7.01 20.04 0.25
N ARG A 22 7.39 19.84 -1.03
CA ARG A 22 6.53 20.07 -2.20
C ARG A 22 5.35 19.10 -2.29
N VAL A 23 5.48 17.92 -1.69
CA VAL A 23 4.44 16.87 -1.69
C VAL A 23 3.62 16.83 -0.41
N LYS A 24 3.81 17.80 0.48
CA LYS A 24 3.00 17.93 1.70
C LYS A 24 1.54 18.23 1.32
N GLY A 25 0.59 17.54 1.94
CA GLY A 25 -0.84 17.61 1.65
C GLY A 25 -1.31 16.64 0.56
N TRP A 26 -0.41 15.91 -0.10
CA TRP A 26 -0.80 14.95 -1.13
C TRP A 26 -1.42 13.70 -0.50
N PHE A 27 -2.42 13.14 -1.18
CA PHE A 27 -3.12 11.94 -0.74
C PHE A 27 -2.15 10.79 -0.47
N LEU A 28 -2.22 10.20 0.73
CA LEU A 28 -1.35 9.12 1.23
C LEU A 28 0.15 9.47 1.35
N LEU A 29 0.55 10.71 1.15
CA LEU A 29 1.96 11.14 1.24
C LEU A 29 2.25 11.98 2.48
N ASP A 30 1.21 12.36 3.23
CA ASP A 30 1.35 13.14 4.46
C ASP A 30 1.97 12.36 5.62
N ASN A 31 1.86 11.03 5.60
CA ASN A 31 2.47 10.17 6.58
C ASN A 31 2.92 8.85 5.94
N TYR A 32 3.91 8.18 6.54
CA TYR A 32 4.39 6.87 6.13
C TYR A 32 3.44 5.74 6.55
N ILE A 33 2.66 5.91 7.62
CA ILE A 33 1.80 4.85 8.17
C ILE A 33 0.76 4.35 7.17
N PRO A 34 -0.02 5.21 6.48
CA PRO A 34 -1.04 4.75 5.54
C PRO A 34 -0.43 3.89 4.42
N THR A 35 0.65 4.36 3.79
CA THR A 35 1.32 3.63 2.71
C THR A 35 1.91 2.32 3.21
N PHE A 36 2.56 2.32 4.38
CA PHE A 36 3.12 1.11 4.99
C PHE A 36 2.03 0.06 5.24
N VAL A 37 0.90 0.46 5.81
CA VAL A 37 -0.24 -0.43 6.05
C VAL A 37 -0.79 -0.99 4.74
N CYS A 38 -0.97 -0.16 3.71
CA CYS A 38 -1.38 -0.62 2.39
C CYS A 38 -0.41 -1.66 1.80
N SER A 39 0.90 -1.44 1.92
CA SER A 39 1.92 -2.39 1.45
C SER A 39 1.86 -3.72 2.21
N VAL A 40 1.72 -3.69 3.54
CA VAL A 40 1.57 -4.91 4.35
C VAL A 40 0.30 -5.67 3.94
N ILE A 41 -0.83 -4.99 3.79
CA ILE A 41 -2.09 -5.60 3.35
C ILE A 41 -1.93 -6.22 1.96
N TYR A 42 -1.31 -5.51 1.02
CA TYR A 42 -1.05 -6.02 -0.33
C TYR A 42 -0.24 -7.33 -0.28
N LEU A 43 0.86 -7.36 0.47
CA LEU A 43 1.71 -8.56 0.59
C LEU A 43 0.97 -9.72 1.27
N LEU A 44 0.16 -9.43 2.28
CA LEU A 44 -0.70 -10.43 2.92
C LEU A 44 -1.67 -11.03 1.90
N ILE A 45 -2.36 -10.21 1.11
CA ILE A 45 -3.29 -10.69 0.07
C ILE A 45 -2.56 -11.52 -0.97
N VAL A 46 -1.39 -11.09 -1.45
CA VAL A 46 -0.60 -11.85 -2.43
C VAL A 46 -0.14 -13.19 -1.86
N TRP A 47 0.21 -13.27 -0.57
CA TRP A 47 0.61 -14.51 0.08
C TRP A 47 -0.56 -15.46 0.41
N LEU A 48 -1.70 -14.90 0.84
CA LEU A 48 -2.92 -15.64 1.15
C LEU A 48 -3.69 -16.07 -0.11
N GLY A 49 -3.60 -15.29 -1.19
CA GLY A 49 -4.35 -15.46 -2.43
C GLY A 49 -4.22 -16.86 -3.05
N PRO A 50 -3.01 -17.37 -3.31
CA PRO A 50 -2.82 -18.71 -3.88
C PRO A 50 -3.39 -19.82 -3.00
N LYS A 51 -3.26 -19.68 -1.67
CA LYS A 51 -3.82 -20.65 -0.71
C LYS A 51 -5.33 -20.67 -0.76
N TYR A 52 -5.95 -19.49 -0.84
CA TYR A 52 -7.39 -19.34 -0.96
C TYR A 52 -7.93 -19.87 -2.31
N MET A 53 -7.17 -19.69 -3.40
CA MET A 53 -7.55 -20.09 -4.75
C MET A 53 -7.29 -21.56 -5.08
N LYS A 54 -6.58 -22.31 -4.22
CA LYS A 54 -6.11 -23.68 -4.49
C LYS A 54 -7.18 -24.63 -5.06
N ASN A 55 -8.42 -24.54 -4.56
CA ASN A 55 -9.53 -25.40 -4.96
C ASN A 55 -10.66 -24.61 -5.65
N ARG A 56 -10.35 -23.45 -6.24
CA ARG A 56 -11.32 -22.56 -6.89
C ARG A 56 -10.94 -22.36 -8.35
N GLN A 57 -11.94 -22.24 -9.22
CA GLN A 57 -11.72 -21.86 -10.60
C GLN A 57 -11.19 -20.41 -10.67
N PRO A 58 -10.29 -20.10 -11.62
CA PRO A 58 -9.79 -18.74 -11.80
C PRO A 58 -10.91 -17.79 -12.23
N PHE A 59 -10.83 -16.54 -11.77
CA PHE A 59 -11.77 -15.50 -12.16
C PHE A 59 -11.52 -15.06 -13.61
N SER A 60 -12.59 -14.87 -14.38
CA SER A 60 -12.50 -14.25 -15.70
C SER A 60 -12.43 -12.73 -15.53
N CYS A 61 -11.21 -12.18 -15.58
CA CYS A 61 -10.96 -10.74 -15.46
C CYS A 61 -10.82 -10.04 -16.82
N ARG A 62 -11.28 -10.64 -17.92
CA ARG A 62 -11.00 -10.16 -19.29
C ARG A 62 -11.42 -8.70 -19.52
N GLY A 63 -12.66 -8.34 -19.19
CA GLY A 63 -13.16 -6.98 -19.38
C GLY A 63 -12.45 -5.94 -18.49
N ILE A 64 -12.23 -6.29 -17.22
CA ILE A 64 -11.52 -5.43 -16.27
C ILE A 64 -10.08 -5.20 -16.73
N LEU A 65 -9.39 -6.25 -17.18
CA LEU A 65 -8.01 -6.16 -17.62
C LEU A 65 -7.88 -5.41 -18.95
N GLN A 66 -8.87 -5.54 -19.85
CA GLN A 66 -8.93 -4.71 -21.06
C GLN A 66 -9.04 -3.23 -20.69
N LEU A 67 -10.00 -2.85 -19.83
CA LEU A 67 -10.14 -1.45 -19.38
C LEU A 67 -8.89 -0.94 -18.66
N TYR A 68 -8.30 -1.74 -17.78
CA TYR A 68 -7.07 -1.39 -17.07
C TYR A 68 -5.90 -1.07 -18.03
N ASN A 69 -5.79 -1.81 -19.15
CA ASN A 69 -4.72 -1.59 -20.13
C ASN A 69 -4.98 -0.44 -21.11
N LEU A 70 -6.18 0.16 -21.12
CA LEU A 70 -6.49 1.27 -22.02
C LEU A 70 -5.94 2.63 -21.55
N GLY A 71 -5.60 2.75 -20.25
CA GLY A 71 -5.12 4.00 -19.65
C GLY A 71 -6.25 4.87 -19.13
#